data_AF-A0A532ULJ8-F1
#
_entry.id   AF-A0A532ULJ8-F1
#
_cell.length_a   1.000
_cell.length_b   1.000
_cell.length_c   1.000
_cell.angle_alpha   90.00
_cell.angle_beta   90.00
_cell.angle_gamma   90.00
#
_symmetry.space_group_name_H-M   'P 1'
#
loop_
_entity.id
_entity.type
_entity.pdbx_description
1 polymer ?
#
loop_
_entity_poly.entity_id
_entity_poly.type
_entity_poly.pdbx_seq_one_letter_code
_entity_poly.pdbx_strand_id
1 'polypeptide(L)'
;MPRRFTVTEKWTQDKWFMELNASAKLMFFFLCENCDCAGFWEINIKEAAYRMALNEETVYQAFRDIEKCYVRDDRFCAIVSFLHHQRNLPLNPENKAHIGILNRLISHPGLYEALKIRWESKGYIQSERTLWNQAPSKPLQRGYGKGRGLGDKGSLRGKPHLYPIPGRNCSVPGCGMPAVYRNSSGTYDTFKCLEHLPEKVKAVYC
;
A
#
# COMPACT_ATOMS: atom_id res chain seq x y z
N MET A 1 1.46 5.48 10.11
CA MET A 1 1.74 6.28 8.90
C MET A 1 2.83 5.58 8.09
N PRO A 2 2.71 5.52 6.75
CA PRO A 2 3.79 5.02 5.91
C PRO A 2 5.04 5.89 6.07
N ARG A 3 6.23 5.27 6.03
CA ARG A 3 7.49 6.01 6.05
C ARG A 3 7.59 6.85 4.77
N ARG A 4 8.12 8.07 4.88
CA ARG A 4 8.39 8.93 3.72
C ARG A 4 9.76 8.61 3.16
N PHE A 5 9.82 8.26 1.89
CA PHE A 5 11.08 8.11 1.17
C PHE A 5 11.58 9.48 0.70
N THR A 6 12.90 9.68 0.72
CA THR A 6 13.55 10.88 0.20
C THR A 6 14.79 10.49 -0.60
N VAL A 7 15.04 11.20 -1.69
CA VAL A 7 16.21 10.97 -2.55
C VAL A 7 17.40 11.70 -1.95
N THR A 8 18.49 11.01 -1.65
CA THR A 8 19.70 11.61 -1.05
C THR A 8 20.50 12.42 -2.05
N GLU A 9 20.45 12.06 -3.34
CA GLU A 9 21.15 12.71 -4.45
C GLU A 9 20.78 14.17 -4.64
N LYS A 10 19.65 14.63 -4.08
CA LYS A 10 19.27 16.06 -4.10
C LYS A 10 20.34 16.98 -3.51
N TRP A 11 21.17 16.47 -2.60
CA TRP A 11 22.25 17.22 -1.95
C TRP A 11 23.53 17.31 -2.78
N THR A 12 23.69 16.47 -3.81
CA THR A 12 24.95 16.34 -4.56
C THR A 12 24.80 16.51 -6.06
N GLN A 13 23.63 16.19 -6.62
CA GLN A 13 23.37 16.17 -8.06
C GLN A 13 22.35 17.25 -8.47
N ASP A 14 21.37 17.55 -7.61
CA ASP A 14 20.31 18.51 -7.95
C ASP A 14 20.76 19.96 -7.72
N LYS A 15 21.31 20.58 -8.77
CA LYS A 15 21.71 22.00 -8.76
C LYS A 15 20.62 22.92 -8.21
N TRP A 16 19.38 22.66 -8.62
CA TRP A 16 18.21 23.45 -8.21
C TRP A 16 17.99 23.47 -6.69
N PHE A 17 18.34 22.39 -5.98
CA PHE A 17 18.18 22.24 -4.53
C PHE A 17 19.42 22.77 -3.79
N MET A 18 20.61 22.53 -4.35
CA MET A 18 21.86 23.04 -3.79
C MET A 18 21.86 24.58 -3.68
N GLU A 19 21.31 25.27 -4.69
CA GLU A 19 21.20 26.73 -4.77
C GLU A 19 20.19 27.34 -3.78
N LEU A 20 19.33 26.55 -3.17
CA LEU A 20 18.37 27.06 -2.19
C LEU A 20 19.07 27.53 -0.91
N ASN A 21 18.59 28.65 -0.37
CA ASN A 21 18.96 29.09 0.97
C ASN A 21 18.42 28.10 2.04
N ALA A 22 18.90 28.25 3.28
CA ALA A 22 18.55 27.34 4.37
C ALA A 22 17.04 27.30 4.65
N SER A 23 16.37 28.45 4.64
CA SER A 23 14.93 28.56 4.88
C SER A 23 14.10 27.87 3.80
N ALA A 24 14.48 28.01 2.53
CA ALA A 24 13.85 27.34 1.39
C ALA A 24 14.06 25.83 1.43
N LYS A 25 15.27 25.36 1.80
CA LYS A 25 15.52 23.93 2.05
C LYS A 25 14.63 23.39 3.17
N LEU A 26 14.54 24.11 4.29
CA LEU A 26 13.69 23.75 5.42
C LEU A 26 12.21 23.73 5.02
N MET A 27 11.75 24.71 4.24
CA MET A 27 10.38 24.76 3.73
C MET A 27 10.07 23.55 2.84
N PHE A 28 10.99 23.15 1.97
CA PHE A 28 10.81 21.97 1.13
C PHE A 28 10.67 20.68 1.97
N PHE A 29 11.52 20.51 3.00
CA PHE A 29 11.40 19.38 3.93
C PHE A 29 10.08 19.42 4.69
N PHE A 30 9.70 20.59 5.20
CA PHE A 30 8.44 20.81 5.90
C PHE A 30 7.25 20.34 5.05
N LEU A 31 7.19 20.72 3.77
CA LEU A 31 6.15 20.26 2.85
C LEU A 31 6.16 18.73 2.69
N CYS A 32 7.34 18.14 2.45
CA CYS A 32 7.46 16.69 2.24
C CYS A 32 6.99 15.88 3.46
N GLU A 33 7.14 16.43 4.65
CA GLU A 33 6.79 15.76 5.91
C GLU A 33 5.35 16.04 6.36
N ASN A 34 4.81 17.23 6.07
CA ASN A 34 3.48 17.68 6.53
C ASN A 34 2.37 17.59 5.47
N CYS A 35 2.62 16.90 4.35
CA CYS A 35 1.58 16.63 3.34
C CYS A 35 0.85 15.30 3.56
N ASP A 36 -0.27 15.13 2.87
CA ASP A 36 -1.11 13.92 2.92
C ASP A 36 -0.52 12.72 2.13
N CYS A 37 -1.31 11.67 1.90
CA CYS A 37 -0.85 10.50 1.15
C CYS A 37 -0.63 10.75 -0.35
N ALA A 38 -1.25 11.79 -0.91
CA ALA A 38 -1.12 12.21 -2.30
C ALA A 38 -0.12 13.37 -2.50
N GLY A 39 0.39 13.93 -1.41
CA GLY A 39 1.37 15.02 -1.45
C GLY A 39 0.73 16.40 -1.40
N PHE A 40 -0.53 16.50 -0.98
CA PHE A 40 -1.21 17.78 -0.75
C PHE A 40 -0.91 18.32 0.64
N TRP A 41 -0.69 19.63 0.70
CA TRP A 41 -0.60 20.40 1.93
C TRP A 41 -1.59 21.57 1.85
N GLU A 42 -2.41 21.74 2.89
CA GLU A 42 -3.27 22.93 3.03
C GLU A 42 -2.38 24.11 3.41
N ILE A 43 -2.43 25.17 2.62
CA ILE A 43 -1.52 26.31 2.74
C ILE A 43 -1.84 27.05 4.04
N ASN A 44 -0.94 26.92 5.01
CA ASN A 44 -1.00 27.61 6.28
C ASN A 44 0.41 28.13 6.65
N ILE A 45 0.72 29.34 6.17
CA ILE A 45 2.02 29.99 6.38
C ILE A 45 2.28 30.26 7.86
N LYS A 46 1.24 30.59 8.64
CA LYS A 46 1.34 30.83 10.08
C LYS A 46 1.79 29.59 10.83
N GLU A 47 1.17 28.46 10.53
CA GLU A 47 1.53 27.18 11.14
C GLU A 47 2.93 26.73 10.74
N ALA A 48 3.29 26.91 9.47
CA ALA A 48 4.64 26.62 8.99
C ALA A 48 5.69 27.49 9.70
N ALA A 49 5.45 28.79 9.84
CA ALA A 49 6.29 29.73 10.57
C ALA A 49 6.49 29.31 12.03
N TYR A 50 5.40 28.97 12.71
CA TYR A 50 5.46 28.47 14.09
C TYR A 50 6.30 27.19 14.21
N ARG A 51 6.06 26.18 13.38
CA ARG A 51 6.77 24.89 13.43
C ARG A 51 8.23 24.98 13.03
N MET A 52 8.55 25.84 12.08
CA MET A 52 9.91 26.05 11.58
C MET A 52 10.71 27.04 12.46
N ALA A 53 10.06 27.66 13.46
CA ALA A 53 10.64 28.71 14.29
C ALA A 53 11.21 29.88 13.45
N LEU A 54 10.48 30.27 12.41
CA LEU A 54 10.80 31.40 11.53
C LEU A 54 9.66 32.43 11.57
N ASN A 55 9.93 33.65 11.14
CA ASN A 55 8.86 34.63 10.92
C ASN A 55 8.08 34.32 9.63
N GLU A 56 6.82 34.78 9.57
CA GLU A 56 5.92 34.53 8.44
C GLU A 56 6.49 35.01 7.10
N GLU A 57 7.17 36.17 7.07
CA GLU A 57 7.77 36.73 5.86
C GLU A 57 8.86 35.82 5.27
N THR A 58 9.72 35.27 6.15
CA THR A 58 10.79 34.36 5.74
C THR A 58 10.20 33.06 5.21
N VAL A 59 9.13 32.53 5.84
CA VAL A 59 8.44 31.33 5.35
C VAL A 59 7.74 31.60 4.02
N TYR A 60 7.11 32.76 3.88
CA TYR A 60 6.46 33.15 2.64
C TYR A 60 7.45 33.25 1.48
N GLN A 61 8.60 33.89 1.71
CA GLN A 61 9.68 33.94 0.72
C GLN A 61 10.26 32.56 0.43
N ALA A 62 10.52 31.75 1.46
CA ALA A 62 11.00 30.38 1.30
C ALA A 62 10.02 29.50 0.50
N PHE A 63 8.71 29.72 0.67
CA PHE A 63 7.67 29.04 -0.09
C PHE A 63 7.70 29.45 -1.57
N ARG A 64 7.90 30.74 -1.86
CA ARG A 64 8.10 31.24 -3.23
C ARG A 64 9.38 30.70 -3.87
N ASP A 65 10.48 30.64 -3.13
CA ASP A 65 11.79 30.17 -3.65
C ASP A 65 11.72 28.71 -4.16
N ILE A 66 10.78 27.91 -3.65
CA ILE A 66 10.56 26.51 -4.04
C ILE A 66 9.35 26.31 -4.94
N GLU A 67 8.80 27.36 -5.56
CA GLU A 67 7.59 27.29 -6.39
C GLU A 67 7.67 26.24 -7.51
N LYS A 68 8.87 26.00 -8.04
CA LYS A 68 9.11 24.94 -9.05
C LYS A 68 8.82 23.51 -8.55
N CYS A 69 8.75 23.29 -7.23
CA CYS A 69 8.62 21.99 -6.60
C CYS A 69 7.16 21.55 -6.39
N TYR A 70 6.21 22.47 -6.46
CA TYR A 70 4.80 22.19 -6.25
C TYR A 70 3.94 22.78 -7.38
N VAL A 71 2.68 22.36 -7.43
CA VAL A 71 1.59 23.10 -8.08
C VAL A 71 0.63 23.56 -7.00
N ARG A 72 -0.04 24.68 -7.15
CA ARG A 72 -0.93 25.19 -6.11
C ARG A 72 -2.16 25.89 -6.66
N ASP A 73 -3.19 25.95 -5.83
CA ASP A 73 -4.32 26.85 -5.92
C ASP A 73 -4.29 27.79 -4.70
N ASP A 74 -5.40 28.46 -4.41
CA ASP A 74 -5.48 29.40 -3.30
C ASP A 74 -5.42 28.72 -1.92
N ARG A 75 -5.74 27.43 -1.83
CA ARG A 75 -5.91 26.71 -0.56
C ARG A 75 -4.90 25.57 -0.37
N PHE A 76 -4.49 24.90 -1.43
CA PHE A 76 -3.64 23.73 -1.38
C PHE A 76 -2.43 23.87 -2.30
N CYS A 77 -1.33 23.27 -1.89
CA CYS A 77 -0.24 22.94 -2.79
C CYS A 77 -0.03 21.43 -2.87
N ALA A 78 0.33 20.93 -4.04
CA ALA A 78 0.65 19.54 -4.29
C ALA A 78 2.11 19.40 -4.75
N ILE A 79 2.89 18.61 -4.03
CA ILE A 79 4.33 18.46 -4.28
C ILE A 79 4.53 17.57 -5.51
N VAL A 80 5.15 18.12 -6.56
CA VAL A 80 5.26 17.46 -7.88
C VAL A 80 6.00 16.13 -7.81
N SER A 81 7.14 16.08 -7.13
CA SER A 81 7.99 14.88 -7.09
C SER A 81 7.59 13.86 -6.03
N PHE A 82 6.55 14.15 -5.23
CA PHE A 82 6.25 13.36 -4.05
C PHE A 82 5.87 11.92 -4.36
N LEU A 83 4.85 11.70 -5.20
CA LEU A 83 4.40 10.34 -5.54
C LEU A 83 5.46 9.55 -6.30
N HIS A 84 6.30 10.23 -7.11
CA HIS A 84 7.45 9.62 -7.75
C HIS A 84 8.44 9.07 -6.72
N HIS A 85 8.86 9.90 -5.75
CA HIS A 85 9.79 9.51 -4.70
C HIS A 85 9.21 8.46 -3.74
N GLN A 86 7.89 8.48 -3.51
CA GLN A 86 7.20 7.43 -2.75
C GLN A 86 7.01 6.12 -3.54
N ARG A 87 7.47 6.05 -4.81
CA ARG A 87 7.31 4.90 -5.72
C ARG A 87 5.85 4.50 -5.97
N ASN A 88 4.96 5.48 -5.95
CA ASN A 88 3.53 5.30 -6.22
C ASN A 88 3.15 5.66 -7.67
N LEU A 89 4.07 6.24 -8.45
CA LEU A 89 3.87 6.46 -9.89
C LEU A 89 4.45 5.30 -10.71
N PRO A 90 3.77 4.88 -11.80
CA PRO A 90 2.43 5.30 -12.23
C PRO A 90 1.32 4.75 -11.32
N LEU A 91 0.22 5.50 -11.16
CA LEU A 91 -0.90 5.08 -10.33
C LEU A 91 -1.72 4.00 -11.03
N ASN A 92 -1.93 2.89 -10.33
CA ASN A 92 -2.80 1.79 -10.74
C ASN A 92 -4.09 1.77 -9.89
N PRO A 93 -5.29 1.97 -10.47
CA PRO A 93 -6.57 1.95 -9.75
C PRO A 93 -6.93 0.57 -9.16
N GLU A 94 -6.36 -0.52 -9.66
CA GLU A 94 -6.56 -1.87 -9.11
C GLU A 94 -5.76 -2.10 -7.83
N ASN A 95 -4.72 -1.29 -7.58
CA ASN A 95 -3.94 -1.38 -6.36
C ASN A 95 -4.67 -0.68 -5.20
N LYS A 96 -5.09 -1.46 -4.19
CA LYS A 96 -5.76 -0.94 -2.99
C LYS A 96 -4.99 0.18 -2.28
N ALA A 97 -3.66 0.17 -2.30
CA ALA A 97 -2.85 1.22 -1.69
C ALA A 97 -2.96 2.56 -2.44
N HIS A 98 -3.26 2.53 -3.74
CA HIS A 98 -3.40 3.73 -4.57
C HIS A 98 -4.80 4.32 -4.54
N ILE A 99 -5.83 3.55 -4.14
CA ILE A 99 -7.21 4.04 -4.09
C ILE A 99 -7.32 5.30 -3.22
N GLY A 100 -6.67 5.32 -2.06
CA GLY A 100 -6.65 6.50 -1.19
C GLY A 100 -5.99 7.71 -1.85
N ILE A 101 -4.90 7.50 -2.58
CA ILE A 101 -4.18 8.56 -3.31
C ILE A 101 -5.05 9.10 -4.45
N LEU A 102 -5.67 8.22 -5.23
CA LEU A 102 -6.55 8.56 -6.34
C LEU A 102 -7.76 9.37 -5.87
N ASN A 103 -8.40 8.95 -4.77
CA ASN A 103 -9.53 9.70 -4.20
C ASN A 103 -9.13 11.12 -3.81
N ARG A 104 -7.93 11.32 -3.25
CA ARG A 104 -7.41 12.65 -2.92
C ARG A 104 -7.14 13.46 -4.19
N LEU A 105 -6.51 12.88 -5.21
CA LEU A 105 -6.26 13.57 -6.48
C LEU A 105 -7.56 14.00 -7.19
N ILE A 106 -8.55 13.10 -7.26
CA ILE A 106 -9.85 13.36 -7.88
C ILE A 106 -10.62 14.46 -7.13
N SER A 107 -10.44 14.56 -5.81
CA SER A 107 -11.04 15.64 -5.01
C SER A 107 -10.49 17.03 -5.35
N HIS A 108 -9.33 17.11 -6.02
CA HIS A 108 -8.65 18.36 -6.40
C HIS A 108 -8.32 18.34 -7.91
N PRO A 109 -9.33 18.40 -8.81
CA PRO A 109 -9.15 18.14 -10.23
C PRO A 109 -8.19 19.13 -10.90
N GLY A 110 -8.26 20.43 -10.60
CA GLY A 110 -7.35 21.42 -11.18
C GLY A 110 -5.87 21.18 -10.83
N LEU A 111 -5.59 20.84 -9.56
CA LEU A 111 -4.26 20.47 -9.11
C LEU A 111 -3.80 19.15 -9.72
N TYR A 112 -4.73 18.19 -9.86
CA TYR A 112 -4.42 16.90 -10.46
C TYR A 112 -4.03 17.02 -11.95
N GLU A 113 -4.76 17.83 -12.72
CA GLU A 113 -4.40 18.13 -14.11
C GLU A 113 -3.02 18.81 -14.19
N ALA A 114 -2.76 19.81 -13.34
CA ALA A 114 -1.46 20.47 -13.28
C ALA A 114 -0.32 19.50 -12.91
N LEU A 115 -0.56 18.58 -11.97
CA LEU A 115 0.40 17.53 -11.62
C LEU A 115 0.72 16.61 -12.80
N LYS A 116 -0.29 16.15 -13.55
CA LYS A 116 -0.08 15.30 -14.72
C LYS A 116 0.85 15.96 -15.74
N ILE A 117 0.60 17.23 -16.06
CA ILE A 117 1.47 18.01 -16.97
C ILE A 117 2.91 18.04 -16.44
N ARG A 118 3.09 18.30 -15.14
CA ARG A 118 4.43 18.35 -14.53
C ARG A 118 5.10 16.98 -14.52
N TRP A 119 4.37 15.91 -14.24
CA TRP A 119 4.89 14.53 -14.26
C TRP A 119 5.32 14.11 -15.65
N GLU A 120 4.55 14.44 -16.69
CA GLU A 120 4.93 14.21 -18.09
C GLU A 120 6.20 14.99 -18.46
N SER A 121 6.25 16.29 -18.12
CA SER A 121 7.42 17.14 -18.42
C SER A 121 8.72 16.65 -17.77
N LYS A 122 8.60 15.96 -16.62
CA LYS A 122 9.72 15.39 -15.87
C LYS A 122 10.01 13.94 -16.24
N GLY A 123 9.21 13.34 -17.12
CA GLY A 123 9.32 11.93 -17.51
C GLY A 123 8.95 10.95 -16.39
N TYR A 124 8.21 11.38 -15.37
CA TYR A 124 7.73 10.48 -14.30
C TYR A 124 6.62 9.55 -14.77
N ILE A 125 5.84 10.02 -15.74
CA ILE A 125 4.86 9.23 -16.48
C ILE A 125 5.08 9.46 -17.97
N GLN A 126 4.77 8.46 -18.77
CA GLN A 126 4.73 8.61 -20.22
C GLN A 126 3.38 9.24 -20.61
N SER A 127 3.35 10.09 -21.63
CA SER A 127 2.09 10.64 -22.14
C SER A 127 1.21 9.50 -22.70
N GLU A 128 -0.12 9.67 -22.68
CA GLU A 128 -1.09 8.68 -23.18
C GLU A 128 -0.78 8.18 -24.61
N ARG A 129 0.00 8.94 -25.39
CA ARG A 129 0.43 8.58 -26.74
C ARG A 129 1.39 7.37 -26.79
N THR A 130 2.03 7.00 -25.69
CA THR A 130 2.97 5.86 -25.62
C THR A 130 2.49 4.71 -24.71
N LEU A 131 1.31 4.84 -24.10
CA LEU A 131 0.93 4.03 -22.93
C LEU A 131 0.32 2.65 -23.21
N TRP A 132 0.07 2.23 -24.45
CA TRP A 132 -0.37 0.86 -24.74
C TRP A 132 0.74 -0.20 -24.76
N ASN A 133 2.02 0.21 -24.67
CA ASN A 133 3.13 -0.73 -24.91
C ASN A 133 4.07 -1.03 -23.74
N GLN A 134 4.02 -0.35 -22.59
CA GLN A 134 5.07 -0.54 -21.57
C GLN A 134 4.64 -0.43 -20.09
N ALA A 135 3.38 -0.74 -19.76
CA ALA A 135 3.14 -1.29 -18.44
C ALA A 135 3.47 -2.79 -18.50
N PRO A 136 4.32 -3.37 -17.63
CA PRO A 136 4.32 -4.81 -17.49
C PRO A 136 2.93 -5.18 -16.97
N SER A 137 2.07 -5.68 -17.87
CA SER A 137 0.79 -6.33 -17.57
C SER A 137 0.96 -7.59 -16.70
N LYS A 138 2.20 -7.89 -16.33
CA LYS A 138 2.57 -9.03 -15.49
C LYS A 138 3.10 -8.49 -14.16
N PRO A 139 2.55 -8.93 -13.02
CA PRO A 139 3.19 -8.71 -11.73
C PRO A 139 4.65 -9.22 -11.80
N LEU A 140 5.54 -8.65 -10.99
CA LEU A 140 6.88 -9.18 -10.77
C LEU A 140 6.77 -10.71 -10.64
N GLN A 141 7.40 -11.47 -11.55
CA GLN A 141 7.54 -12.90 -11.34
C GLN A 141 8.20 -13.04 -9.97
N ARG A 142 7.52 -13.72 -9.04
CA ARG A 142 8.11 -14.06 -7.74
C ARG A 142 9.48 -14.63 -8.03
N GLY A 143 10.52 -13.95 -7.55
CA GLY A 143 11.85 -14.54 -7.53
C GLY A 143 11.71 -15.88 -6.84
N TYR A 144 12.06 -16.96 -7.53
CA TYR A 144 12.29 -18.24 -6.87
C TYR A 144 13.50 -18.03 -5.97
N GLY A 145 13.26 -17.58 -4.73
CA GLY A 145 14.23 -17.77 -3.68
C GLY A 145 14.53 -19.26 -3.65
N LYS A 146 15.79 -19.64 -3.86
CA LYS A 146 16.27 -20.97 -3.49
C LYS A 146 16.23 -21.03 -1.97
N GLY A 147 15.03 -21.21 -1.43
CA GLY A 147 14.79 -21.38 -0.01
C GLY A 147 15.54 -22.60 0.45
N ARG A 148 16.69 -22.40 1.08
CA ARG A 148 17.26 -23.35 2.04
C ARG A 148 16.50 -23.24 3.37
N GLY A 149 15.17 -23.24 3.29
CA GLY A 149 14.29 -23.46 4.42
C GLY A 149 13.89 -24.92 4.41
N LEU A 150 13.94 -25.57 5.57
CA LEU A 150 13.36 -26.90 5.82
C LEU A 150 11.82 -26.78 5.79
N GLY A 151 11.29 -26.43 4.61
CA GLY A 151 9.86 -26.25 4.36
C GLY A 151 9.33 -27.47 3.64
N ASP A 152 8.39 -28.15 4.29
CA ASP A 152 7.68 -29.33 3.82
C ASP A 152 7.26 -29.22 2.34
N LYS A 153 7.64 -30.24 1.58
CA LYS A 153 7.23 -30.39 0.18
C LYS A 153 5.78 -30.83 0.13
N GLY A 154 4.93 -30.00 -0.46
CA GLY A 154 3.74 -30.47 -1.16
C GLY A 154 2.42 -29.99 -0.57
N SER A 155 1.87 -28.93 -1.17
CA SER A 155 0.41 -28.82 -1.28
C SER A 155 -0.08 -29.93 -2.22
N LEU A 156 -0.16 -31.15 -1.71
CA LEU A 156 -1.24 -32.03 -2.14
C LEU A 156 -2.51 -31.35 -1.65
N ARG A 157 -3.53 -31.24 -2.51
CA ARG A 157 -4.90 -31.09 -1.99
C ARG A 157 -5.17 -32.37 -1.20
N GLY A 158 -4.79 -32.37 0.08
CA GLY A 158 -5.05 -33.47 0.98
C GLY A 158 -6.55 -33.64 1.03
N LYS A 159 -7.01 -34.89 0.93
CA LYS A 159 -8.40 -35.21 1.26
C LYS A 159 -8.73 -34.53 2.59
N PRO A 160 -9.92 -33.93 2.74
CA PRO A 160 -10.29 -33.29 3.99
C PRO A 160 -10.13 -34.32 5.12
N HIS A 161 -9.33 -33.99 6.14
CA HIS A 161 -9.02 -34.89 7.24
C HIS A 161 -10.03 -34.68 8.38
N LEU A 162 -10.55 -35.77 8.94
CA LEU A 162 -11.34 -35.76 10.16
C LEU A 162 -10.45 -35.64 11.40
N TYR A 163 -10.74 -34.65 12.24
CA TYR A 163 -10.04 -34.44 13.51
C TYR A 163 -10.90 -34.92 14.68
N PRO A 164 -10.30 -35.58 15.69
CA PRO A 164 -11.01 -35.94 16.90
C PRO A 164 -11.52 -34.69 17.63
N ILE A 165 -12.75 -34.75 18.12
CA ILE A 165 -13.39 -33.69 18.90
C ILE A 165 -12.92 -33.87 20.36
N PRO A 166 -12.18 -32.91 20.92
CA PRO A 166 -11.68 -33.02 22.29
C PRO A 166 -12.82 -33.21 23.29
N GLY A 167 -12.68 -34.19 24.19
CA GLY A 167 -13.64 -34.44 25.28
C GLY A 167 -14.97 -35.07 24.86
N ARG A 168 -15.10 -35.59 23.63
CA ARG A 168 -16.31 -36.27 23.16
C ARG A 168 -16.01 -37.67 22.62
N ASN A 169 -16.76 -38.64 23.13
CA ASN A 169 -16.69 -40.03 22.68
C ASN A 169 -17.81 -40.33 21.67
N CYS A 170 -17.66 -41.44 20.96
CA CYS A 170 -18.65 -41.96 20.04
C CYS A 170 -19.98 -42.21 20.75
N SER A 171 -21.10 -41.82 20.12
CA SER A 171 -22.45 -41.97 20.66
C SER A 171 -23.02 -43.38 20.53
N VAL A 172 -22.24 -44.36 20.03
CA VAL A 172 -22.69 -45.75 19.89
C VAL A 172 -22.49 -46.44 21.24
N PRO A 173 -23.53 -47.06 21.83
CA PRO A 173 -23.41 -47.73 23.13
C PRO A 173 -22.27 -48.75 23.13
N GLY A 174 -21.38 -48.67 24.13
CA GLY A 174 -20.19 -49.52 24.24
C GLY A 174 -18.98 -49.07 23.41
N CYS A 175 -19.09 -48.05 22.55
CA CYS A 175 -17.96 -47.51 21.80
C CYS A 175 -17.27 -46.39 22.58
N GLY A 176 -16.07 -46.67 23.12
CA GLY A 176 -15.25 -45.70 23.87
C GLY A 176 -14.37 -44.79 22.99
N MET A 177 -14.45 -44.90 21.66
CA MET A 177 -13.56 -44.18 20.74
C MET A 177 -13.88 -42.68 20.65
N PRO A 178 -12.89 -41.81 20.38
CA PRO A 178 -13.12 -40.38 20.21
C PRO A 178 -13.99 -40.10 18.96
N ALA A 179 -14.95 -39.19 19.08
CA ALA A 179 -15.76 -38.75 17.96
C ALA A 179 -14.95 -37.87 17.01
N VAL A 180 -15.13 -37.99 15.69
CA VAL A 180 -14.25 -37.34 14.69
C VAL A 180 -14.99 -36.44 13.68
N TYR A 181 -16.31 -36.29 13.79
CA TYR A 181 -17.10 -35.51 12.81
C TYR A 181 -18.41 -34.93 13.37
N ARG A 182 -18.86 -33.84 12.74
CA ARG A 182 -20.19 -33.21 12.83
C ARG A 182 -20.78 -33.29 11.42
N ASN A 183 -22.08 -33.57 11.23
CA ASN A 183 -22.66 -33.85 9.91
C ASN A 183 -22.32 -32.77 8.85
N SER A 184 -22.52 -33.08 7.56
CA SER A 184 -22.15 -32.19 6.44
C SER A 184 -22.83 -30.82 6.44
N SER A 185 -23.87 -30.62 7.25
CA SER A 185 -24.56 -29.34 7.46
C SER A 185 -24.09 -28.57 8.70
N GLY A 186 -23.08 -29.07 9.44
CA GLY A 186 -22.57 -28.42 10.63
C GLY A 186 -23.51 -28.46 11.84
N THR A 187 -24.46 -29.40 11.88
CA THR A 187 -25.39 -29.64 13.01
C THR A 187 -24.97 -30.88 13.83
N TYR A 188 -25.25 -30.86 15.14
CA TYR A 188 -24.69 -31.81 16.13
C TYR A 188 -25.41 -33.17 16.23
N ASP A 189 -25.88 -33.75 15.12
CA ASP A 189 -26.87 -34.83 15.28
C ASP A 189 -26.29 -36.22 15.57
N THR A 190 -25.03 -36.54 15.26
CA THR A 190 -24.41 -37.80 15.72
C THR A 190 -22.89 -37.69 15.90
N PHE A 191 -22.41 -37.70 17.14
CA PHE A 191 -20.98 -37.77 17.48
C PHE A 191 -20.44 -39.18 17.22
N LYS A 192 -19.94 -39.49 16.02
CA LYS A 192 -19.44 -40.84 15.68
C LYS A 192 -17.91 -40.87 15.50
N CYS A 193 -17.29 -41.99 15.85
CA CYS A 193 -15.88 -42.28 15.56
C CYS A 193 -15.69 -42.75 14.11
N LEU A 194 -14.44 -42.86 13.64
CA LEU A 194 -14.11 -43.23 12.26
C LEU A 194 -14.80 -44.53 11.80
N GLU A 195 -14.89 -45.53 12.68
CA GLU A 195 -15.51 -46.83 12.37
C GLU A 195 -17.02 -46.75 12.20
N HIS A 196 -17.70 -45.89 12.96
CA HIS A 196 -19.16 -45.77 12.95
C HIS A 196 -19.69 -44.68 12.00
N LEU A 197 -18.82 -44.01 11.25
CA LEU A 197 -19.22 -43.05 10.24
C LEU A 197 -19.98 -43.71 9.08
N PRO A 198 -20.99 -43.02 8.50
CA PRO A 198 -21.62 -43.46 7.26
C PRO A 198 -20.59 -43.61 6.13
N GLU A 199 -20.74 -44.63 5.29
CA GLU A 199 -19.81 -44.91 4.16
C GLU A 199 -19.64 -43.73 3.22
N LYS A 200 -20.72 -42.97 2.98
CA LYS A 200 -20.69 -41.74 2.17
C LYS A 200 -19.73 -40.68 2.71
N VAL A 201 -19.56 -40.62 4.04
CA VAL A 201 -18.62 -39.69 4.70
C VAL A 201 -17.22 -40.30 4.68
N LYS A 202 -17.06 -41.59 4.98
CA LYS A 202 -15.77 -42.28 4.88
C LYS A 202 -15.15 -42.11 3.49
N ALA A 203 -15.93 -42.23 2.41
CA ALA A 203 -15.44 -42.08 1.04
C ALA A 203 -14.87 -40.69 0.70
N VAL A 204 -15.29 -39.64 1.42
CA VAL A 204 -14.84 -38.25 1.18
C VAL A 204 -13.62 -37.91 2.03
N TYR A 205 -13.53 -38.46 3.23
CA TYR A 205 -12.55 -38.05 4.24
C TYR A 205 -11.49 -39.13 4.61
N CYS A 206 -11.64 -40.37 4.13
CA CYS A 206 -10.65 -41.46 4.22
C CYS A 206 -10.13 -41.80 2.80
#